data_AF-A0A919GAT7-F1
#
_entry.id   AF-A0A919GAT7-F1
#
_cell.length_a   1.000
_cell.length_b   1.000
_cell.length_c   1.000
_cell.angle_alpha   90.00
_cell.angle_beta   90.00
_cell.angle_gamma   90.00
#
_symmetry.space_group_name_H-M   'P 1'
#
loop_
_entity.id
_entity.type
_entity.pdbx_description
1 polymer ?
#
loop_
_entity_poly.entity_id
_entity_poly.type
_entity_poly.pdbx_seq_one_letter_code
_entity_poly.pdbx_strand_id
1 'polypeptide(L)'
;MTCAEYRAAMSARLDGEDAGGTNGHEHSCAGCARWLATARRLRDFSARAPGPSAEWSEGLLGRLGLGQAEDRGSAEDLDRGEERGEDRA
;
A
#
# COMPACT_ATOMS: atom_id res chain seq x y z
N MET A 1 12.79 -11.66 29.42
CA MET A 1 11.53 -11.15 28.85
C MET A 1 10.45 -12.21 28.96
N THR A 2 9.20 -11.79 29.10
CA THR A 2 8.02 -12.66 29.12
C THR A 2 7.66 -13.12 27.71
N CYS A 3 6.82 -14.15 27.57
CA CYS A 3 6.33 -14.55 26.25
C CYS A 3 5.54 -13.44 25.54
N ALA A 4 4.84 -12.58 26.29
CA ALA A 4 4.07 -11.48 25.72
C ALA A 4 5.01 -10.41 25.12
N GLU A 5 6.02 -9.99 25.88
CA GLU A 5 7.05 -9.06 25.41
C GLU A 5 7.79 -9.62 24.19
N TYR A 6 8.15 -10.91 24.21
CA TYR A 6 8.82 -11.55 23.08
C TYR A 6 7.95 -11.55 21.82
N ARG A 7 6.67 -11.92 21.95
CA ARG A 7 5.75 -11.94 20.79
C ARG A 7 5.51 -10.54 20.24
N ALA A 8 5.38 -9.53 21.10
CA ALA A 8 5.24 -8.14 20.66
C ALA A 8 6.49 -7.68 19.88
N ALA A 9 7.68 -7.89 20.42
CA ALA A 9 8.94 -7.54 19.74
C ALA A 9 9.10 -8.29 18.41
N MET A 10 8.78 -9.59 18.38
CA MET A 10 8.86 -10.35 17.14
C MET A 10 7.80 -9.97 16.11
N SER A 11 6.61 -9.52 16.54
CA SER A 11 5.59 -8.98 15.63
C SER A 11 6.09 -7.72 14.95
N ALA A 12 6.53 -6.72 15.74
CA ALA A 12 7.11 -5.49 15.24
C ALA A 12 8.24 -5.76 14.22
N ARG A 13 9.14 -6.70 14.54
CA ARG A 13 10.20 -7.13 13.62
C ARG A 13 9.70 -7.79 12.33
N LEU A 14 8.61 -8.55 12.38
CA LEU A 14 8.00 -9.16 11.19
C LEU A 14 7.35 -8.11 10.28
N ASP A 15 6.87 -7.02 10.88
CA ASP A 15 6.27 -5.87 10.21
C ASP A 15 7.32 -4.85 9.71
N GLY A 16 8.61 -5.10 9.98
CA GLY A 16 9.73 -4.27 9.54
C GLY A 16 10.09 -3.12 10.49
N GLU A 17 9.50 -3.09 11.69
CA GLU A 17 9.76 -2.09 12.71
C GLU A 17 11.03 -2.45 13.53
N ASP A 18 11.67 -1.45 14.13
CA ASP A 18 12.76 -1.68 15.07
C ASP A 18 12.20 -2.14 16.43
N ALA A 19 12.47 -3.40 16.74
CA ALA A 19 12.00 -4.06 17.96
C ALA A 19 13.10 -4.21 19.03
N GLY A 20 14.30 -3.65 18.80
CA GLY A 20 15.46 -3.88 19.65
C GLY A 20 15.95 -5.33 19.65
N GLY A 21 16.72 -5.70 20.67
CA GLY A 21 17.32 -7.03 20.81
C GLY A 21 16.35 -8.07 21.37
N THR A 22 16.20 -9.21 20.69
CA THR A 22 15.50 -10.38 21.22
C THR A 22 16.53 -11.42 21.65
N ASN A 23 16.49 -11.82 22.93
CA ASN A 23 17.52 -12.67 23.55
C ASN A 23 17.40 -14.17 23.16
N GLY A 24 16.86 -14.50 21.99
CA GLY A 24 16.65 -15.88 21.57
C GLY A 24 15.65 -16.68 22.43
N HIS A 25 14.61 -16.02 22.96
CA HIS A 25 13.61 -16.65 23.85
C HIS A 25 12.90 -17.87 23.24
N GLU A 26 12.77 -17.92 21.91
CA GLU A 26 12.26 -19.07 21.18
C GLU A 26 13.08 -20.35 21.39
N HIS A 27 14.39 -20.23 21.70
CA HIS A 27 15.23 -21.40 21.94
C HIS A 27 14.93 -22.10 23.28
N SER A 28 14.34 -21.37 24.24
CA SER A 28 13.96 -21.90 25.56
C SER A 28 12.44 -22.06 25.74
N CYS A 29 11.61 -21.53 24.83
CA CYS A 29 10.16 -21.62 24.90
C CYS A 29 9.55 -22.20 23.62
N ALA A 30 9.14 -23.48 23.68
CA ALA A 30 8.50 -24.18 22.56
C ALA A 30 7.23 -23.48 22.05
N GLY A 31 6.46 -22.84 22.93
CA GLY A 31 5.26 -22.08 22.56
C GLY A 31 5.59 -20.84 21.71
N CYS A 32 6.68 -20.13 22.04
CA CYS A 32 7.15 -18.99 21.27
C CYS A 32 7.83 -19.41 19.97
N ALA A 33 8.55 -20.54 19.96
CA ALA A 33 9.11 -21.12 18.74
C ALA A 33 8.01 -21.48 17.72
N ARG A 34 6.97 -22.21 18.18
CA ARG A 34 5.82 -22.57 17.33
C ARG A 34 5.11 -21.33 16.80
N TRP A 35 4.80 -20.38 17.69
CA TRP A 35 4.14 -19.14 17.31
C TRP A 35 4.94 -18.38 16.23
N LEU A 36 6.25 -18.22 16.41
CA LEU A 36 7.09 -17.50 15.45
C LEU A 36 7.17 -18.22 14.10
N ALA A 37 7.26 -19.56 14.11
CA ALA A 37 7.24 -20.34 12.87
C ALA A 37 5.92 -20.15 12.11
N THR A 38 4.78 -20.17 12.80
CA THR A 38 3.47 -19.90 12.19
C THR A 38 3.37 -18.47 11.67
N ALA A 39 3.80 -17.47 12.44
CA ALA A 39 3.76 -16.07 12.05
C ALA A 39 4.58 -15.81 10.77
N ARG A 40 5.78 -16.39 10.66
CA ARG A 40 6.62 -16.32 9.44
C ARG A 40 5.91 -16.92 8.23
N ARG A 41 5.31 -18.12 8.38
CA ARG A 41 4.55 -18.75 7.30
C ARG A 41 3.37 -17.90 6.85
N LEU A 42 2.63 -17.33 7.80
CA LEU A 42 1.49 -16.46 7.50
C LEU A 42 1.95 -15.22 6.73
N ARG A 43 3.03 -14.55 7.18
CA ARG A 43 3.60 -13.40 6.48
C ARG A 43 4.00 -13.74 5.05
N ASP A 44 4.72 -14.84 4.86
CA ASP A 44 5.18 -15.25 3.53
C ASP A 44 3.99 -15.66 2.63
N PHE A 45 2.93 -16.23 3.19
CA PHE A 45 1.69 -16.53 2.48
C PHE A 45 0.96 -15.25 2.07
N SER A 46 0.75 -14.32 3.00
CA SER A 46 0.09 -13.03 2.75
C SER A 46 0.85 -12.20 1.70
N ALA A 47 2.18 -12.21 1.73
CA ALA A 47 3.00 -11.51 0.73
C ALA A 47 2.84 -12.05 -0.71
N ARG A 48 2.34 -13.28 -0.86
CA ARG A 48 2.07 -13.92 -2.16
C ARG A 48 0.60 -13.90 -2.55
N ALA A 49 -0.28 -13.47 -1.65
CA ALA A 49 -1.69 -13.40 -1.95
C ALA A 49 -1.91 -12.36 -3.07
N PRO A 50 -2.79 -12.64 -4.05
CA PRO A 50 -3.24 -11.61 -4.97
C PRO A 50 -3.76 -10.43 -4.16
N GLY A 51 -3.24 -9.24 -4.44
CA GLY A 51 -3.75 -8.02 -3.84
C GLY A 51 -5.21 -7.74 -4.25
N PRO A 52 -5.80 -6.65 -3.73
CA PRO A 52 -7.11 -6.23 -4.22
C PRO A 52 -7.09 -5.99 -5.74
N SER A 53 -8.23 -6.18 -6.41
CA SER A 53 -8.35 -5.85 -7.83
C SER A 53 -8.09 -4.35 -8.07
N ALA A 54 -7.70 -4.01 -9.30
CA ALA A 54 -7.53 -2.61 -9.72
C ALA A 54 -8.83 -1.82 -9.51
N GLU A 55 -9.96 -2.35 -9.97
CA GLU A 55 -11.30 -1.75 -9.79
C GLU A 55 -11.61 -1.46 -8.31
N TRP A 56 -11.34 -2.41 -7.41
CA TRP A 56 -11.57 -2.21 -5.99
C TRP A 56 -10.65 -1.10 -5.42
N SER A 57 -9.38 -1.10 -5.84
CA SER A 57 -8.37 -0.15 -5.38
C SER A 57 -8.68 1.27 -5.86
N GLU A 58 -9.03 1.43 -7.14
CA GLU A 58 -9.46 2.70 -7.73
C GLU A 58 -10.73 3.23 -7.07
N GLY A 59 -11.73 2.37 -6.87
CA GLY A 59 -12.97 2.74 -6.17
C GLY A 59 -12.73 3.17 -4.71
N LEU A 60 -11.80 2.54 -4.00
CA LEU A 60 -11.38 2.97 -2.67
C LEU A 60 -10.68 4.34 -2.73
N LEU A 61 -9.69 4.50 -3.61
CA LEU A 61 -8.94 5.75 -3.76
C LEU A 61 -9.85 6.91 -4.15
N GLY A 62 -10.81 6.70 -5.06
CA GLY A 62 -11.81 7.69 -5.43
C GLY A 62 -12.66 8.14 -4.22
N ARG A 63 -13.13 7.21 -3.39
CA ARG A 63 -13.89 7.54 -2.16
C ARG A 63 -13.06 8.27 -1.11
N LEU A 64 -11.75 8.04 -1.07
CA LEU A 64 -10.82 8.75 -0.19
C LEU A 64 -10.36 10.10 -0.76
N GLY A 65 -10.75 10.43 -2.00
CA GLY A 65 -10.25 11.62 -2.70
C GLY A 65 -8.77 11.54 -3.10
N LEU A 66 -8.22 10.32 -3.15
CA LEU A 66 -6.83 9.99 -3.50
C LEU A 66 -6.69 9.41 -4.92
N GLY A 67 -7.80 9.29 -5.66
CA GLY A 67 -7.79 8.89 -7.08
C GLY A 67 -7.06 9.92 -7.93
N GLN A 68 -6.40 9.47 -9.00
CA GLN A 68 -5.69 10.34 -9.94
C GLN A 68 -6.58 11.52 -10.35
N ALA A 69 -6.11 12.74 -10.15
CA ALA A 69 -6.59 13.89 -10.90
C ALA A 69 -6.13 13.66 -12.35
N GLU A 70 -6.89 12.90 -13.12
CA GLU A 70 -6.66 12.79 -14.55
C GLU A 70 -6.89 14.17 -15.17
N ASP A 71 -5.77 14.81 -15.47
CA ASP A 71 -5.53 15.77 -16.55
C ASP A 71 -6.73 16.65 -16.95
N ARG A 72 -6.79 17.87 -16.38
CA ARG A 72 -7.47 19.00 -17.02
C ARG A 72 -6.68 19.40 -18.26
N GLY A 73 -6.82 18.61 -19.32
CA GLY A 73 -6.29 18.88 -20.64
C GLY A 73 -7.39 18.84 -21.68
N SER A 74 -8.45 19.64 -21.52
CA SER A 74 -9.38 19.96 -22.61
C SER A 74 -8.58 20.59 -23.75
N ALA A 75 -8.19 19.77 -24.72
CA ALA A 75 -7.74 20.19 -26.03
C ALA A 75 -8.95 20.64 -26.89
N GLU A 76 -9.76 21.55 -26.35
CA GLU A 76 -10.94 22.13 -26.99
C GLU A 76 -10.96 23.63 -26.69
N ASP A 77 -10.00 24.41 -27.21
CA ASP A 77 -10.21 25.87 -27.33
C ASP A 77 -9.23 26.60 -28.27
N LEU A 78 -8.99 26.06 -29.47
CA LEU A 78 -8.46 26.86 -30.60
C LEU A 78 -9.13 26.45 -31.91
N ASP A 79 -10.46 26.45 -31.93
CA ASP A 79 -11.24 26.60 -33.16
C ASP A 79 -12.51 27.43 -32.87
N ARG A 80 -12.37 28.75 -32.90
CA ARG A 80 -13.48 29.66 -33.16
C ARG A 80 -12.96 30.96 -33.77
N GLY A 81 -13.33 31.15 -35.03
CA GLY A 81 -12.69 32.07 -35.95
C GLY A 81 -13.04 33.55 -35.80
N GLU A 82 -12.36 34.34 -36.62
CA GLU A 82 -12.79 35.69 -36.96
C GLU A 82 -12.79 35.81 -38.50
N GLU A 83 -13.98 35.66 -39.07
CA GLU A 83 -14.32 36.09 -40.42
C GLU A 83 -14.76 37.56 -40.37
N ARG A 84 -14.09 38.49 -41.08
CA ARG A 84 -14.76 39.54 -41.89
C ARG A 84 -13.82 40.51 -42.62
N GLY A 85 -14.17 40.75 -43.89
CA GLY A 85 -13.93 42.00 -44.64
C GLY A 85 -12.52 42.13 -45.23
N GLU A 86 -12.29 42.58 -46.47
CA GLU A 86 -13.10 43.49 -47.27
C GLU A 86 -12.63 43.48 -48.73
N ASP A 87 -13.58 43.61 -49.64
CA ASP A 87 -13.46 43.83 -51.09
C ASP A 87 -12.73 45.14 -51.45
N ARG A 88 -12.25 45.20 -52.72
CA ARG A 88 -11.73 46.34 -53.54
C ARG A 88 -10.20 46.41 -53.67
N ALA A 89 -9.61 46.57 -54.85
CA ALA A 89 -10.07 46.88 -56.21
C ALA A 89 -9.06 46.36 -57.23
#